data_AF-A0A7X8PPC3-F1
#
_entry.id   AF-A0A7X8PPC3-F1
#
_cell.length_a   1.000
_cell.length_b   1.000
_cell.length_c   1.000
_cell.angle_alpha   90.00
_cell.angle_beta   90.00
_cell.angle_gamma   90.00
#
_symmetry.space_group_name_H-M   'P 1'
#
loop_
_entity.id
_entity.type
_entity.pdbx_description
1 polymer ?
#
loop_
_entity_poly.entity_id
_entity_poly.type
_entity_poly.pdbx_seq_one_letter_code
_entity_poly.pdbx_strand_id
1 'polypeptide(L)'
;MWSCYVIISWKLTKNINALALTARSGLFGAIFCTVFGAATDALVVYKITTMDVIAFLVLSILAGVVSFASWNYAIGKVGASKGGNFVYLIPVFGVFFGITFFR
;
A
#
# COMPACT_ATOMS: atom_id res chain seq x y z
N MET A 1 8.20 -3.85 -10.93
CA MET A 1 7.11 -4.47 -10.12
C MET A 1 5.87 -3.59 -9.99
N TRP A 2 5.99 -2.32 -9.55
CA TRP A 2 4.83 -1.42 -9.37
C TRP A 2 3.95 -1.26 -10.62
N SER A 3 4.54 -0.96 -11.79
CA SER A 3 3.77 -0.79 -13.03
C SER A 3 3.03 -2.07 -13.45
N CYS A 4 3.64 -3.24 -13.24
CA CYS A 4 2.98 -4.54 -13.48
C CYS A 4 1.80 -4.73 -12.54
N TYR A 5 1.97 -4.42 -11.25
CA TYR A 5 0.89 -4.45 -10.27
C TYR A 5 -0.28 -3.57 -10.71
N VAL A 6 -0.04 -2.32 -11.13
CA VAL A 6 -1.10 -1.39 -11.55
C VAL A 6 -1.86 -1.89 -12.78
N ILE A 7 -1.16 -2.50 -13.75
CA ILE A 7 -1.81 -3.05 -14.95
C ILE A 7 -2.65 -4.29 -14.60
N ILE A 8 -2.12 -5.17 -13.75
CA ILE A 8 -2.81 -6.39 -13.30
C ILE A 8 -4.02 -6.01 -12.44
N SER A 9 -3.84 -5.09 -11.49
CA SER A 9 -4.89 -4.61 -10.58
C SER A 9 -6.02 -3.94 -11.36
N TRP A 10 -5.70 -3.11 -12.35
CA TRP A 10 -6.68 -2.49 -13.25
C TRP A 10 -7.51 -3.53 -14.01
N LYS A 11 -6.87 -4.58 -14.56
CA LYS A 11 -7.60 -5.66 -15.24
C LYS A 11 -8.52 -6.43 -14.27
N LEU A 12 -8.05 -6.67 -13.05
CA LEU A 12 -8.82 -7.37 -12.00
C LEU A 12 -9.97 -6.54 -11.44
N THR A 13 -9.88 -5.20 -11.47
CA THR A 13 -10.93 -4.31 -10.95
C THR A 13 -12.24 -4.44 -11.73
N LYS A 14 -12.21 -5.01 -12.94
CA LYS A 14 -13.42 -5.31 -13.73
C LYS A 14 -14.30 -6.39 -13.11
N ASN A 15 -13.70 -7.30 -12.34
CA ASN A 15 -14.39 -8.49 -11.79
C ASN A 15 -14.45 -8.47 -10.26
N ILE A 16 -13.74 -7.57 -9.59
CA ILE A 16 -13.54 -7.60 -8.14
C ILE A 16 -13.57 -6.17 -7.60
N ASN A 17 -14.25 -5.96 -6.48
CA ASN A 17 -14.28 -4.69 -5.75
C ASN A 17 -12.88 -4.26 -5.28
N ALA A 18 -12.63 -2.95 -5.29
CA ALA A 18 -11.33 -2.38 -4.91
C ALA A 18 -10.85 -2.81 -3.51
N LEU A 19 -11.77 -2.90 -2.53
CA LEU A 19 -11.44 -3.34 -1.18
C LEU A 19 -11.00 -4.81 -1.14
N ALA A 20 -11.65 -5.69 -1.90
CA ALA A 20 -11.29 -7.10 -1.98
C ALA A 20 -9.94 -7.29 -2.70
N LEU A 21 -9.61 -6.42 -3.67
CA LEU A 21 -8.30 -6.42 -4.31
C LEU A 21 -7.19 -6.02 -3.34
N THR A 22 -7.41 -4.99 -2.52
CA THR A 22 -6.50 -4.57 -1.45
C THR A 22 -6.31 -5.67 -0.40
N ALA A 23 -7.38 -6.32 0.03
CA ALA A 23 -7.31 -7.42 0.98
C ALA A 23 -6.50 -8.61 0.43
N ARG A 24 -6.73 -9.00 -0.83
CA ARG A 24 -5.99 -10.08 -1.48
C ARG A 24 -4.51 -9.72 -1.65
N SER A 25 -4.18 -8.53 -2.15
CA SER A 25 -2.79 -8.11 -2.31
C SER A 25 -2.07 -7.98 -0.97
N GLY A 26 -2.78 -7.52 0.08
CA GLY A 26 -2.27 -7.46 1.45
C GLY A 26 -1.97 -8.84 2.03
N LEU A 27 -2.89 -9.80 1.84
CA LEU A 27 -2.69 -11.19 2.28
C LEU A 27 -1.51 -11.86 1.58
N PHE A 28 -1.43 -11.74 0.24
CA PHE A 28 -0.29 -12.27 -0.51
C PHE A 28 1.02 -11.62 -0.09
N GLY A 29 1.03 -10.30 0.12
CA GLY A 29 2.20 -9.57 0.61
C GLY A 29 2.63 -10.05 2.00
N ALA A 30 1.69 -10.21 2.93
CA ALA A 30 1.97 -10.69 4.28
C ALA A 30 2.57 -12.10 4.28
N ILE A 31 1.98 -13.04 3.53
CA ILE A 31 2.52 -14.40 3.40
C ILE A 31 3.93 -14.37 2.82
N PHE A 32 4.13 -13.61 1.75
CA PHE A 32 5.43 -13.51 1.08
C PHE A 32 6.50 -12.92 2.01
N CYS A 33 6.17 -11.85 2.74
CA CYS A 33 7.07 -11.25 3.73
C CYS A 33 7.44 -12.23 4.84
N THR A 34 6.47 -13.00 5.37
CA THR A 34 6.72 -13.99 6.42
C THR A 34 7.62 -15.13 5.94
N VAL A 35 7.33 -15.69 4.75
CA VAL A 35 8.15 -16.76 4.15
C VAL A 35 9.56 -16.27 3.85
N PHE A 36 9.68 -15.06 3.29
CA PHE A 36 10.99 -14.46 2.98
C PHE A 36 11.80 -14.19 4.25
N GLY A 37 11.16 -13.65 5.30
CA GLY A 37 11.81 -13.44 6.59
C GLY A 37 12.31 -14.75 7.20
N ALA A 38 11.51 -15.82 7.14
CA ALA A 38 11.90 -17.14 7.62
C ALA A 38 13.07 -17.74 6.81
N ALA A 39 13.05 -17.58 5.49
CA ALA A 39 14.08 -18.11 4.60
C ALA A 39 15.44 -17.39 4.72
N THR A 40 15.42 -16.13 5.19
CA THR A 40 16.63 -15.29 5.31
C THR A 40 17.17 -15.18 6.73
N ASP A 41 16.57 -15.89 7.69
CA ASP A 41 16.86 -15.78 9.14
C ASP A 41 16.76 -14.33 9.65
N ALA A 42 15.98 -13.49 8.97
CA ALA A 42 15.78 -12.08 9.30
C ALA A 42 14.63 -11.88 10.32
N LEU A 43 14.05 -12.97 10.83
CA LEU A 43 13.02 -12.95 11.87
C LEU A 43 13.66 -12.67 13.23
N VAL A 44 14.00 -11.40 13.46
CA VAL A 44 14.55 -10.96 14.74
C VAL A 44 13.41 -10.73 15.73
N VAL A 45 13.53 -11.33 16.92
CA VAL A 45 12.61 -11.07 18.04
C VAL A 45 12.93 -9.70 18.62
N TYR A 46 12.08 -8.71 18.32
CA TYR A 46 12.21 -7.37 18.85
C TYR A 46 11.28 -7.16 20.06
N LYS A 47 11.70 -6.35 21.04
CA LYS A 47 10.81 -5.92 22.12
C LYS A 47 9.83 -4.88 21.56
N ILE A 48 8.60 -5.30 21.35
CA ILE A 48 7.54 -4.43 20.87
C ILE A 48 7.11 -3.50 22.01
N THR A 49 7.23 -2.20 21.80
CA THR A 49 6.68 -1.18 22.70
C THR A 49 5.25 -0.82 22.31
N THR A 50 4.51 -0.20 23.23
CA THR A 50 3.14 0.29 22.94
C THR A 50 3.12 1.26 21.75
N MET A 51 4.16 2.08 21.59
CA MET A 51 4.28 3.02 20.48
C MET A 51 4.44 2.28 19.14
N ASP A 52 5.18 1.17 19.10
CA ASP A 52 5.35 0.37 17.89
C ASP A 52 4.03 -0.25 17.44
N VAL A 53 3.20 -0.70 18.39
CA VAL A 53 1.86 -1.23 18.08
C VAL A 53 0.97 -0.14 17.50
N ILE A 54 0.97 1.07 18.08
CA ILE A 54 0.19 2.19 17.57
C ILE A 54 0.66 2.57 16.16
N ALA A 55 1.97 2.70 15.96
CA ALA A 55 2.54 3.02 14.65
C ALA A 55 2.18 1.94 13.61
N PHE A 56 2.27 0.66 13.98
CA PHE A 56 1.89 -0.45 13.11
C PHE A 56 0.41 -0.41 12.72
N LEU A 57 -0.49 -0.13 13.68
CA LEU A 57 -1.92 -0.01 13.41
C LEU A 57 -2.24 1.17 12.49
N VAL A 58 -1.63 2.34 12.76
CA VAL A 58 -1.80 3.54 11.93
C VAL A 58 -1.32 3.28 10.50
N LEU A 59 -0.14 2.69 10.33
CA LEU A 59 0.39 2.36 9.00
C LEU A 59 -0.48 1.32 8.29
N SER A 60 -0.88 0.24 8.98
CA SER A 60 -1.68 -0.82 8.38
C SER A 60 -3.05 -0.33 7.92
N ILE A 61 -3.70 0.53 8.72
CA ILE A 61 -5.03 1.04 8.40
C ILE A 61 -4.95 2.18 7.38
N LEU A 62 -4.20 3.24 7.67
CA LEU A 62 -4.18 4.44 6.82
C LEU A 62 -3.36 4.22 5.55
N ALA A 63 -2.10 3.83 5.69
CA ALA A 63 -1.20 3.64 4.55
C ALA A 63 -1.46 2.33 3.80
N GLY A 64 -1.93 1.29 4.49
CA GLY A 64 -2.36 0.04 3.89
C GLY A 64 -3.78 0.12 3.34
N VAL A 65 -4.78 -0.09 4.19
CA VAL A 65 -6.17 -0.29 3.74
C VAL A 65 -6.73 0.93 3.02
N VAL A 66 -6.72 2.11 3.66
CA VAL A 66 -7.37 3.31 3.13
C VAL A 66 -6.71 3.78 1.83
N SER A 67 -5.38 3.91 1.83
CA SER A 67 -4.63 4.35 0.66
C SER A 67 -4.79 3.39 -0.52
N PHE A 68 -4.58 2.08 -0.33
CA PHE A 68 -4.66 1.13 -1.43
C PHE A 68 -6.10 0.86 -1.89
N ALA A 69 -7.10 0.89 -1.01
CA ALA A 69 -8.50 0.83 -1.44
C ALA A 69 -8.87 2.03 -2.31
N SER A 70 -8.46 3.24 -1.91
CA SER A 70 -8.68 4.46 -2.68
C SER A 70 -7.93 4.41 -4.02
N TRP A 71 -6.69 3.95 -4.02
CA TRP A 71 -5.88 3.75 -5.21
C TRP A 71 -6.53 2.76 -6.20
N ASN A 72 -6.87 1.56 -5.74
CA ASN A 72 -7.49 0.54 -6.59
C ASN A 72 -8.84 0.99 -7.14
N TYR A 73 -9.62 1.72 -6.35
CA TYR A 73 -10.87 2.32 -6.81
C TYR A 73 -10.63 3.38 -7.90
N ALA A 74 -9.68 4.29 -7.70
CA ALA A 74 -9.33 5.32 -8.67
C ALA A 74 -8.80 4.70 -9.97
N ILE A 75 -7.88 3.74 -9.89
CA ILE A 75 -7.33 3.01 -11.04
C ILE A 75 -8.42 2.30 -11.82
N GLY A 76 -9.40 1.69 -11.15
CA GLY A 76 -10.57 1.09 -11.80
C GLY A 76 -11.36 2.08 -12.67
N LYS A 77 -11.40 3.37 -12.28
CA LYS A 77 -12.11 4.42 -13.01
C LYS A 77 -11.27 5.12 -14.08
N VAL A 78 -10.03 5.52 -13.78
CA VAL A 78 -9.20 6.35 -14.67
C VAL A 78 -8.30 5.54 -15.60
N GLY A 79 -8.10 4.26 -15.29
CA GLY A 79 -7.21 3.35 -16.01
C GLY A 79 -5.75 3.47 -15.60
N ALA A 80 -4.99 2.41 -15.87
CA ALA A 80 -3.59 2.29 -15.47
C ALA A 80 -2.69 3.40 -16.02
N SER A 81 -2.91 3.85 -17.26
CA SER A 81 -2.08 4.88 -17.90
C SER A 81 -2.30 6.26 -17.28
N LYS A 82 -3.55 6.74 -17.16
CA LYS A 82 -3.83 8.03 -16.53
C LYS A 82 -3.50 8.02 -15.05
N GLY A 83 -3.79 6.92 -14.34
CA GLY A 83 -3.49 6.76 -12.93
C GLY A 83 -1.99 6.83 -12.63
N GLY A 84 -1.14 6.31 -13.52
CA GLY A 84 0.31 6.41 -13.40
C GLY A 84 0.81 7.86 -13.32
N ASN A 85 0.20 8.79 -14.06
CA ASN A 85 0.60 10.19 -14.02
C ASN A 85 0.32 10.86 -12.66
N PHE A 86 -0.72 10.44 -11.94
CA PHE A 86 -1.03 10.99 -10.61
C PHE A 86 0.00 10.61 -9.54
N VAL A 87 0.80 9.55 -9.77
CA VAL A 87 1.89 9.16 -8.85
C VAL A 87 2.94 10.27 -8.75
N TYR A 88 3.15 11.04 -9.82
CA TYR A 88 4.08 12.17 -9.81
C TYR A 88 3.63 13.35 -8.94
N LEU A 89 2.37 13.36 -8.48
CA LEU A 89 1.90 14.36 -7.51
C LEU A 89 2.24 13.98 -6.07
N ILE A 90 2.56 12.71 -5.78
CA ILE A 90 2.87 12.25 -4.42
C ILE A 90 4.03 13.07 -3.80
N PRO A 91 5.16 13.32 -4.48
CA PRO A 91 6.24 14.13 -3.92
C PRO A 91 5.80 15.58 -3.63
N VAL A 92 4.96 16.16 -4.49
CA VAL A 92 4.46 17.54 -4.31
C VAL A 92 3.62 17.64 -3.04
N PHE A 93 2.68 16.71 -2.85
CA PHE A 93 1.90 16.64 -1.62
C PHE A 93 2.78 16.32 -0.41
N GLY A 94 3.77 15.44 -0.55
CA GLY A 94 4.72 15.11 0.52
C GLY A 94 5.47 16.33 1.03
N VAL A 95 6.00 17.16 0.13
CA VAL A 95 6.67 18.43 0.50
C VAL A 95 5.68 19.40 1.13
N PHE A 96 4.49 19.55 0.56
CA PHE A 96 3.46 20.45 1.09
C PHE A 96 3.06 20.07 2.52
N PHE A 97 2.78 18.79 2.78
CA PHE A 97 2.46 18.30 4.13
C PHE A 97 3.66 18.40 5.07
N GLY A 98 4.88 18.12 4.59
CA GLY A 98 6.11 18.26 5.35
C GLY A 98 6.31 19.67 5.89
N ILE A 99 6.18 20.68 5.04
CA ILE A 99 6.33 22.09 5.43
C ILE A 99 5.19 22.54 6.36
N THR A 100 3.96 22.09 6.11
CA THR A 100 2.77 22.57 6.83
C THR A 100 2.64 21.96 8.24
N PHE A 101 2.96 20.68 8.39
CA PHE A 101 2.72 19.92 9.63
C PHE A 101 3.98 19.56 10.41
N PHE A 102 5.14 19.48 9.76
CA PHE A 102 6.39 19.01 10.36
C PHE A 102 7.49 20.08 10.40
N ARG A 103 7.11 21.36 10.52
CA ARG A 103 8.06 22.47 10.69
C ARG A 103 8.81 22.39 12.03
#